data_AF-A0A8C2CNT7-F1
#
_entry.id   AF-A0A8C2CNT7-F1
#
_cell.length_a   1.000
_cell.length_b   1.000
_cell.length_c   1.000
_cell.angle_alpha   90.00
_cell.angle_beta   90.00
_cell.angle_gamma   90.00
#
_symmetry.space_group_name_H-M   'P 1'
#
loop_
_entity.id
_entity.type
_entity.pdbx_description
1 polymer ?
#
loop_
_entity_poly.entity_id
_entity_poly.type
_entity_poly.pdbx_seq_one_letter_code
_entity_poly.pdbx_strand_id
1 'polypeptide(L)'
;MYFRCKCLSKCIFSLLLTLYVHIFLQRLRRLSTKYRTEKIYPTNVGEQEENVKRNRYKDILPFDHSRVKLTLKTSNQDTDYINANFIKGIGGPEAYIATQGPLPNTVLDFWRMIWEYKVMVIVMACREFEMGRKKCERYFPLFGDEPVTFGPFRISCESEQPRTDYFIRTLSVEFDHETRRVTQFHYVNWPDHDVPSSFDSILDMIALMREYQEHDDVPICVHCSAGCGRTGAICAIDYTWNLLKAGRIPEDFNVFQLIQEMRTQRHSAVQTKEQYELVHRAIAQLFEKQLMLLESPTNSELTDGMVRPPPTHTTHTHTHTHTHTHTHTHSLTHTHTHAHTHTNTLSNTTHTQRYPEKSGQNSDEERWETPPPKPPRIRR
;
A
#
# COMPACT_ATOMS: atom_id res chain seq x y z
N MET A 1 1.10 31.26 31.35
CA MET A 1 0.30 31.81 30.21
C MET A 1 0.61 31.13 28.87
N TYR A 2 1.86 30.72 28.59
CA TYR A 2 2.28 30.01 27.37
C TYR A 2 1.61 28.63 27.14
N PHE A 3 1.37 27.87 28.21
CA PHE A 3 0.74 26.53 28.14
C PHE A 3 -0.76 26.56 27.80
N ARG A 4 -1.51 27.55 28.30
CA ARG A 4 -2.95 27.71 27.98
C ARG A 4 -3.19 28.16 26.53
N CYS A 5 -2.23 28.86 25.92
CA CYS A 5 -2.30 29.32 24.53
C CYS A 5 -2.09 28.17 23.52
N LYS A 6 -1.20 27.22 23.80
CA LYS A 6 -1.02 26.00 22.96
C LYS A 6 -2.25 25.07 23.00
N CYS A 7 -2.88 24.87 24.16
CA CYS A 7 -4.11 24.07 24.23
C CYS A 7 -5.29 24.74 23.50
N LEU A 8 -5.46 26.05 23.64
CA LEU A 8 -6.53 26.77 22.93
C LEU A 8 -6.28 26.80 21.41
N SER A 9 -5.04 26.98 20.97
CA SER A 9 -4.64 26.89 19.55
C SER A 9 -4.81 25.48 18.99
N LYS A 10 -4.50 24.43 19.76
CA LYS A 10 -4.72 23.03 19.35
C LYS A 10 -6.21 22.68 19.29
N CYS A 11 -7.03 23.18 20.22
CA CYS A 11 -8.49 22.99 20.19
C CYS A 11 -9.14 23.75 19.02
N ILE A 12 -8.73 24.99 18.76
CA ILE A 12 -9.22 25.77 17.60
C ILE A 12 -8.73 25.16 16.29
N PHE A 13 -7.46 24.76 16.19
CA PHE A 13 -6.93 24.05 15.02
C PHE A 13 -7.62 22.71 14.82
N SER A 14 -7.91 21.95 15.88
CA SER A 14 -8.65 20.69 15.81
C SER A 14 -10.11 20.90 15.36
N LEU A 15 -10.82 21.91 15.88
CA LEU A 15 -12.19 22.25 15.47
C LEU A 15 -12.25 22.79 14.03
N LEU A 16 -11.31 23.66 13.65
CA LEU A 16 -11.18 24.17 12.29
C LEU A 16 -10.79 23.05 11.32
N LEU A 17 -9.83 22.21 11.67
CA LEU A 17 -9.42 21.05 10.89
C LEU A 17 -10.61 20.09 10.71
N THR A 18 -11.39 19.81 11.75
CA THR A 18 -12.54 18.91 11.66
C THR A 18 -13.63 19.45 10.72
N LEU A 19 -13.98 20.74 10.85
CA LEU A 19 -14.98 21.37 9.98
C LEU A 19 -14.48 21.50 8.54
N TYR A 20 -13.21 21.88 8.36
CA TYR A 20 -12.55 22.00 7.07
C TYR A 20 -12.48 20.64 6.37
N VAL A 21 -11.94 19.60 7.03
CA VAL A 21 -11.88 18.22 6.54
C VAL A 21 -13.24 17.74 6.04
N HIS A 22 -14.31 17.99 6.81
CA HIS A 22 -15.65 17.59 6.41
C HIS A 22 -16.11 18.30 5.12
N ILE A 23 -15.95 19.62 5.04
CA ILE A 23 -16.33 20.42 3.86
C ILE A 23 -15.56 19.99 2.62
N PHE A 24 -14.24 19.82 2.72
CA PHE A 24 -13.39 19.45 1.59
C PHE A 24 -13.66 18.03 1.12
N LEU A 25 -13.87 17.07 2.03
CA LEU A 25 -14.27 15.72 1.62
C LEU A 25 -15.64 15.71 0.94
N GLN A 26 -16.61 16.48 1.45
CA GLN A 26 -17.90 16.61 0.77
C GLN A 26 -17.72 17.19 -0.64
N ARG A 27 -16.84 18.18 -0.81
CA ARG A 27 -16.50 18.74 -2.12
C ARG A 27 -15.86 17.69 -3.05
N LEU A 28 -14.94 16.88 -2.55
CA LEU A 28 -14.36 15.75 -3.30
C LEU A 28 -15.43 14.75 -3.73
N ARG A 29 -16.35 14.38 -2.82
CA ARG A 29 -17.46 13.47 -3.12
C ARG A 29 -18.39 14.04 -4.18
N ARG A 30 -18.79 15.31 -4.07
CA ARG A 30 -19.61 16.00 -5.09
C ARG A 30 -18.93 16.00 -6.45
N LEU A 31 -17.62 16.25 -6.48
CA LEU A 31 -16.85 16.23 -7.72
C LEU A 31 -16.75 14.83 -8.33
N SER A 32 -16.51 13.79 -7.51
CA SER A 32 -16.54 12.39 -7.98
C SER A 32 -17.92 11.98 -8.51
N THR A 33 -19.01 12.46 -7.89
CA THR A 33 -20.37 12.28 -8.43
C THR A 33 -20.52 12.97 -9.77
N LYS A 34 -20.05 14.21 -9.91
CA LYS A 34 -20.05 14.96 -11.17
C LYS A 34 -19.31 14.22 -12.27
N TYR A 35 -18.10 13.73 -11.98
CA TYR A 35 -17.30 12.95 -12.94
C TYR A 35 -18.04 11.73 -13.47
N ARG A 36 -18.77 11.03 -12.59
CA ARG A 36 -19.58 9.86 -12.95
C ARG A 36 -20.82 10.26 -13.78
N THR A 37 -21.57 11.28 -13.35
CA THR A 37 -22.81 11.69 -14.04
C THR A 37 -22.55 12.28 -15.41
N GLU A 38 -21.45 13.03 -15.57
CA GLU A 38 -21.03 13.65 -16.83
C GLU A 38 -20.15 12.73 -17.69
N LYS A 39 -19.87 11.50 -17.22
CA LYS A 39 -19.00 10.51 -17.90
C LYS A 39 -17.64 11.09 -18.32
N ILE A 40 -17.06 11.96 -17.49
CA ILE A 40 -15.76 12.60 -17.76
C ILE A 40 -14.65 11.55 -17.85
N TYR A 41 -14.71 10.55 -16.97
CA TYR A 41 -13.81 9.40 -16.97
C TYR A 41 -14.63 8.12 -17.16
N PRO A 42 -14.76 7.61 -18.39
CA PRO A 42 -15.56 6.43 -18.67
C PRO A 42 -14.96 5.16 -18.03
N THR A 43 -15.82 4.18 -17.81
CA THR A 43 -15.52 2.87 -17.22
C THR A 43 -16.00 1.73 -18.12
N ASN A 44 -16.04 1.98 -19.44
CA ASN A 44 -16.73 1.13 -20.41
C ASN A 44 -16.19 -0.29 -20.41
N VAL A 45 -14.86 -0.48 -20.27
CA VAL A 45 -14.25 -1.82 -20.28
C VAL A 45 -14.64 -2.61 -19.03
N GLY A 46 -14.69 -1.94 -17.87
CA GLY A 46 -15.12 -2.57 -16.62
C GLY A 46 -16.62 -2.90 -16.57
N GLU A 47 -17.43 -2.22 -17.39
CA GLU A 47 -18.88 -2.43 -17.53
C GLU A 47 -19.25 -3.56 -18.50
N GLN A 48 -18.30 -4.03 -19.33
CA GLN A 48 -18.54 -5.14 -20.26
C GLN A 48 -18.98 -6.40 -19.51
N GLU A 49 -19.94 -7.13 -20.07
CA GLU A 49 -20.58 -8.30 -19.45
C GLU A 49 -19.55 -9.37 -19.03
N GLU A 50 -18.53 -9.60 -19.85
CA GLU A 50 -17.42 -10.52 -19.57
C GLU A 50 -16.54 -10.11 -18.37
N ASN A 51 -16.50 -8.81 -18.05
CA ASN A 51 -15.66 -8.26 -16.99
C ASN A 51 -16.44 -7.99 -15.69
N VAL A 52 -17.78 -8.02 -15.69
CA VAL A 52 -18.61 -7.79 -14.50
C VAL A 52 -18.20 -8.71 -13.34
N LYS A 53 -17.92 -9.99 -13.62
CA LYS A 53 -17.51 -10.98 -12.61
C LYS A 53 -16.07 -10.82 -12.11
N ARG A 54 -15.29 -9.94 -12.74
CA ARG A 54 -13.91 -9.60 -12.33
C ARG A 54 -13.87 -8.41 -11.36
N ASN A 55 -15.03 -7.79 -11.07
CA ASN A 55 -15.16 -6.65 -10.16
C ASN A 55 -15.70 -7.09 -8.80
N ARG A 56 -14.94 -6.81 -7.72
CA ARG A 56 -15.36 -7.12 -6.35
C ARG A 56 -16.58 -6.29 -5.92
N TYR A 57 -16.63 -5.04 -6.36
CA TYR A 57 -17.71 -4.10 -6.09
C TYR A 57 -18.23 -3.53 -7.41
N LYS A 58 -19.54 -3.61 -7.63
CA LYS A 58 -20.19 -3.20 -8.89
C LYS A 58 -20.03 -1.71 -9.17
N ASP A 59 -19.88 -0.91 -8.12
CA ASP A 59 -19.78 0.55 -8.17
C ASP A 59 -18.32 1.06 -8.18
N ILE A 60 -17.34 0.16 -8.12
CA ILE A 60 -15.92 0.48 -8.15
C ILE A 60 -15.31 -0.14 -9.40
N LEU A 61 -15.28 0.65 -10.47
CA LEU A 61 -14.72 0.26 -11.77
C LEU A 61 -13.49 1.12 -12.09
N PRO A 62 -12.48 0.57 -12.76
CA PRO A 62 -11.30 1.33 -13.15
C PRO A 62 -11.66 2.27 -14.31
N PHE A 63 -11.16 3.51 -14.25
CA PHE A 63 -11.30 4.43 -15.39
C PHE A 63 -10.52 3.93 -16.60
N ASP A 64 -11.11 4.02 -17.80
CA ASP A 64 -10.52 3.45 -19.02
C ASP A 64 -9.18 4.09 -19.40
N HIS A 65 -9.01 5.40 -19.11
CA HIS A 65 -7.81 6.17 -19.50
C HIS A 65 -6.57 5.81 -18.69
N SER A 66 -6.75 5.32 -17.47
CA SER A 66 -5.67 4.99 -16.53
C SER A 66 -5.68 3.52 -16.11
N ARG A 67 -6.55 2.67 -16.67
CA ARG A 67 -6.62 1.25 -16.28
C ARG A 67 -5.33 0.54 -16.62
N VAL A 68 -4.96 -0.41 -15.77
CA VAL A 68 -3.87 -1.34 -16.09
C VAL A 68 -4.38 -2.32 -17.16
N LYS A 69 -3.56 -2.57 -18.19
CA LYS A 69 -3.89 -3.48 -19.30
C LYS A 69 -3.00 -4.70 -19.24
N LEU A 70 -3.57 -5.89 -19.35
CA LEU A 70 -2.79 -7.14 -19.32
C LEU A 70 -2.54 -7.67 -20.73
N THR A 71 -1.30 -7.55 -21.20
CA THR A 71 -0.89 -8.10 -22.49
C THR A 71 -0.30 -9.50 -22.37
N LEU A 72 0.25 -9.85 -21.20
CA LEU A 72 0.77 -11.18 -20.91
C LEU A 72 -0.34 -12.23 -21.01
N LYS A 73 -0.13 -13.21 -21.89
CA LYS A 73 -1.06 -14.33 -22.10
C LYS A 73 -0.51 -15.59 -21.41
N THR A 74 -1.37 -16.21 -20.63
CA THR A 74 -1.19 -17.51 -19.97
C THR A 74 -2.20 -18.54 -20.47
N SER A 75 -3.31 -18.09 -21.05
CA SER A 75 -4.31 -18.92 -21.71
C SER A 75 -5.01 -18.17 -22.85
N ASN A 76 -5.72 -18.90 -23.72
CA ASN A 76 -6.55 -18.31 -24.78
C ASN A 76 -7.80 -17.58 -24.26
N GLN A 77 -8.13 -17.71 -22.97
CA GLN A 77 -9.28 -17.07 -22.33
C GLN A 77 -8.89 -15.76 -21.62
N ASP A 78 -7.61 -15.40 -21.65
CA ASP A 78 -7.09 -14.23 -20.95
C ASP A 78 -7.54 -12.95 -21.65
N THR A 79 -8.24 -12.10 -20.91
CA THR A 79 -8.59 -10.74 -21.33
C THR A 79 -7.47 -9.77 -20.95
N ASP A 80 -7.56 -8.53 -21.44
CA ASP A 80 -6.66 -7.44 -21.04
C ASP A 80 -7.10 -6.74 -19.73
N TYR A 81 -8.18 -7.22 -19.12
CA TYR A 81 -8.87 -6.53 -18.04
C TYR A 81 -8.42 -6.99 -16.67
N ILE A 82 -8.12 -6.02 -15.82
CA ILE A 82 -8.03 -6.17 -14.36
C ILE A 82 -8.59 -4.90 -13.72
N ASN A 83 -9.23 -5.02 -12.55
CA ASN A 83 -9.75 -3.87 -11.82
C ASN A 83 -8.61 -3.15 -11.07
N ALA A 84 -7.80 -2.42 -11.84
CA ALA A 84 -6.66 -1.65 -11.35
C ALA A 84 -6.47 -0.38 -12.19
N ASN A 85 -5.89 0.66 -11.59
CA ASN A 85 -5.47 1.87 -12.29
C ASN A 85 -4.03 2.22 -11.93
N PHE A 86 -3.30 2.79 -12.88
CA PHE A 86 -2.08 3.52 -12.58
C PHE A 86 -2.39 4.81 -11.84
N ILE A 87 -1.53 5.15 -10.89
CA ILE A 87 -1.47 6.46 -10.25
C ILE A 87 -0.06 7.02 -10.47
N LYS A 88 0.00 8.28 -10.89
CA LYS A 88 1.24 9.01 -11.14
C LYS A 88 2.01 9.24 -9.83
N GLY A 89 3.33 9.10 -9.91
CA GLY A 89 4.28 9.48 -8.87
C GLY A 89 5.01 10.77 -9.21
N ILE A 90 6.07 11.06 -8.48
CA ILE A 90 6.92 12.24 -8.76
C ILE A 90 7.83 12.00 -9.98
N GLY A 91 8.19 10.75 -10.25
CA GLY A 91 9.12 10.35 -11.30
C GLY A 91 8.46 9.95 -12.62
N GLY A 92 7.16 9.61 -12.61
CA GLY A 92 6.52 9.11 -13.83
C GLY A 92 5.03 8.78 -13.68
N PRO A 93 4.38 8.44 -14.80
CA PRO A 93 2.94 8.24 -14.85
C PRO A 93 2.44 6.95 -14.19
N GLU A 94 3.34 5.99 -13.92
CA GLU A 94 3.02 4.61 -13.52
C GLU A 94 3.70 4.21 -12.21
N ALA A 95 3.90 5.15 -11.29
CA ALA A 95 4.60 4.88 -10.03
C ALA A 95 3.83 3.93 -9.09
N TYR A 96 2.50 3.92 -9.16
CA TYR A 96 1.66 3.02 -8.37
C TYR A 96 0.65 2.29 -9.24
N ILE A 97 0.34 1.06 -8.84
CA ILE A 97 -0.86 0.34 -9.26
C ILE A 97 -1.82 0.29 -8.08
N ALA A 98 -2.95 0.99 -8.19
CA ALA A 98 -4.05 0.89 -7.23
C ALA A 98 -5.07 -0.15 -7.72
N THR A 99 -5.16 -1.29 -7.03
CA THR A 99 -6.00 -2.43 -7.43
C THR A 99 -6.92 -2.91 -6.32
N GLN A 100 -8.01 -3.61 -6.69
CA GLN A 100 -8.86 -4.31 -5.71
C GLN A 100 -8.12 -5.51 -5.10
N GLY A 101 -8.57 -5.97 -3.93
CA GLY A 101 -8.16 -7.27 -3.41
C GLY A 101 -8.67 -8.37 -4.34
N PRO A 102 -7.82 -9.23 -4.90
CA PRO A 102 -8.22 -10.20 -5.93
C PRO A 102 -9.37 -11.08 -5.45
N LEU A 103 -10.28 -11.41 -6.37
CA LEU A 103 -11.31 -12.43 -6.26
C LEU A 103 -10.72 -13.81 -6.62
N PRO A 104 -11.36 -14.93 -6.22
CA PRO A 104 -10.94 -16.28 -6.63
C PRO A 104 -10.63 -16.41 -8.12
N ASN A 105 -11.50 -15.87 -8.98
CA ASN A 105 -11.38 -15.92 -10.44
C ASN A 105 -10.46 -14.85 -11.04
N THR A 106 -9.76 -14.06 -10.23
CA THR A 106 -8.86 -12.98 -10.69
C THR A 106 -7.48 -13.04 -10.04
N VAL A 107 -7.18 -14.06 -9.21
CA VAL A 107 -5.82 -14.23 -8.64
C VAL A 107 -4.79 -14.45 -9.75
N LEU A 108 -5.15 -15.17 -10.81
CA LEU A 108 -4.29 -15.32 -12.00
C LEU A 108 -4.04 -13.97 -12.68
N ASP A 109 -5.07 -13.15 -12.89
CA ASP A 109 -4.90 -11.81 -13.46
C ASP A 109 -4.02 -10.90 -12.59
N PHE A 110 -4.15 -11.03 -11.26
CA PHE A 110 -3.30 -10.31 -10.32
C PHE A 110 -1.83 -10.69 -10.52
N TRP A 111 -1.50 -11.98 -10.60
CA TRP A 111 -0.11 -12.41 -10.83
C TRP A 111 0.40 -12.08 -12.24
N ARG A 112 -0.47 -12.13 -13.27
CA ARG A 112 -0.15 -11.61 -14.61
C ARG A 112 0.27 -10.14 -14.54
N MET A 113 -0.49 -9.32 -13.80
CA MET A 113 -0.18 -7.90 -13.59
C MET A 113 1.15 -7.69 -12.86
N ILE A 114 1.36 -8.37 -11.74
CA ILE A 114 2.60 -8.26 -10.95
C ILE A 114 3.82 -8.62 -11.81
N TRP A 115 3.71 -9.69 -12.61
CA TRP A 115 4.79 -10.15 -13.48
C TRP A 115 5.06 -9.22 -14.67
N GLU A 116 4.02 -8.86 -15.42
CA GLU A 116 4.12 -8.03 -16.63
C GLU A 116 4.74 -6.67 -16.32
N TYR A 117 4.30 -6.04 -15.23
CA TYR A 117 4.76 -4.72 -14.80
C TYR A 117 5.97 -4.75 -13.86
N LYS A 118 6.61 -5.93 -13.71
CA LYS A 118 7.85 -6.10 -12.92
C LYS A 118 7.72 -5.52 -11.51
N VAL A 119 6.54 -5.66 -10.90
CA VAL A 119 6.28 -5.12 -9.55
C VAL A 119 7.18 -5.83 -8.55
N MET A 120 7.99 -5.05 -7.82
CA MET A 120 8.85 -5.57 -6.76
C MET A 120 8.17 -5.52 -5.39
N VAL A 121 7.29 -4.54 -5.17
CA VAL A 121 6.67 -4.28 -3.87
C VAL A 121 5.15 -4.33 -3.97
N ILE A 122 4.53 -5.11 -3.08
CA ILE A 122 3.08 -5.17 -2.89
C ILE A 122 2.74 -4.66 -1.49
N VAL A 123 1.80 -3.73 -1.38
CA VAL A 123 1.24 -3.27 -0.11
C VAL A 123 -0.22 -3.71 -0.01
N MET A 124 -0.49 -4.64 0.90
CA MET A 124 -1.81 -5.15 1.26
C MET A 124 -2.31 -4.50 2.54
N ALA A 125 -3.28 -3.59 2.42
CA ALA A 125 -3.82 -2.81 3.52
C ALA A 125 -5.22 -3.28 3.96
N CYS A 126 -5.48 -4.58 3.96
CA CYS A 126 -6.69 -5.19 4.51
C CYS A 126 -6.42 -6.62 4.96
N ARG A 127 -7.22 -7.13 5.90
CA ARG A 127 -7.23 -8.57 6.20
C ARG A 127 -7.95 -9.36 5.11
N GLU A 128 -7.72 -10.67 5.04
CA GLU A 128 -8.53 -11.56 4.19
C GLU A 128 -10.01 -11.52 4.58
N PHE A 129 -10.30 -11.46 5.88
CA PHE A 129 -11.63 -11.35 6.45
C PHE A 129 -11.72 -10.18 7.42
N GLU A 130 -12.77 -9.37 7.27
CA GLU A 130 -13.08 -8.25 8.18
C GLU A 130 -14.59 -8.30 8.46
N MET A 131 -14.97 -8.25 9.75
CA MET A 131 -16.37 -8.33 10.18
C MET A 131 -17.14 -9.50 9.54
N GLY A 132 -16.50 -10.68 9.48
CA GLY A 132 -17.10 -11.90 8.91
C GLY A 132 -17.22 -11.93 7.38
N ARG A 133 -16.73 -10.91 6.66
CA ARG A 133 -16.81 -10.83 5.20
C ARG A 133 -15.43 -10.97 4.57
N LYS A 134 -15.33 -11.76 3.50
CA LYS A 134 -14.10 -11.92 2.71
C LYS A 134 -13.80 -10.65 1.91
N LYS A 135 -12.66 -10.03 2.17
CA LYS A 135 -12.19 -8.77 1.57
C LYS A 135 -11.13 -8.97 0.49
N CYS A 136 -10.36 -10.05 0.59
CA CYS A 136 -9.30 -10.38 -0.34
C CYS A 136 -9.17 -11.90 -0.44
N GLU A 137 -8.96 -12.43 -1.65
CA GLU A 137 -8.49 -13.80 -1.80
C GLU A 137 -7.02 -13.87 -1.41
N ARG A 138 -6.61 -14.95 -0.74
CA ARG A 138 -5.20 -15.19 -0.45
C ARG A 138 -4.49 -15.56 -1.75
N TYR A 139 -3.54 -14.74 -2.16
CA TYR A 139 -2.74 -14.92 -3.37
C TYR A 139 -1.30 -15.35 -3.07
N PHE A 140 -0.97 -15.67 -1.81
CA PHE A 140 0.36 -16.03 -1.33
C PHE A 140 0.28 -17.23 -0.36
N PRO A 141 1.31 -18.09 -0.26
CA PRO A 141 1.36 -19.16 0.74
C PRO A 141 1.74 -18.58 2.13
N LEU A 142 1.37 -19.25 3.22
CA LEU A 142 1.91 -18.88 4.53
C LEU A 142 3.38 -19.28 4.62
N PHE A 143 4.12 -18.65 5.53
CA PHE A 143 5.50 -19.06 5.77
C PHE A 143 5.54 -20.49 6.33
N GLY A 144 6.35 -21.35 5.69
CA GLY A 144 6.43 -22.78 5.99
C GLY A 144 5.42 -23.67 5.26
N ASP A 145 4.45 -23.09 4.55
CA ASP A 145 3.56 -23.85 3.66
C ASP A 145 4.28 -24.24 2.35
N GLU A 146 3.78 -25.29 1.71
CA GLU A 146 4.18 -25.63 0.34
C GLU A 146 3.84 -24.50 -0.66
N PRO A 147 4.64 -24.34 -1.73
CA PRO A 147 4.36 -23.35 -2.77
C PRO A 147 2.97 -23.53 -3.40
N VAL A 148 2.28 -22.41 -3.63
CA VAL A 148 0.96 -22.38 -4.26
C VAL A 148 1.06 -22.01 -5.73
N THR A 149 0.20 -22.62 -6.55
CA THR A 149 0.20 -22.42 -8.01
C THR A 149 -1.05 -21.68 -8.44
N PHE A 150 -0.89 -20.63 -9.24
CA PHE A 150 -1.97 -19.89 -9.88
C PHE A 150 -1.72 -19.84 -11.39
N GLY A 151 -2.36 -20.75 -12.14
CA GLY A 151 -2.05 -20.95 -13.55
C GLY A 151 -0.57 -21.38 -13.72
N PRO A 152 0.23 -20.69 -14.56
CA PRO A 152 1.65 -21.01 -14.74
C PRO A 152 2.57 -20.41 -13.66
N PHE A 153 2.04 -19.58 -12.76
CA PHE A 153 2.83 -18.97 -11.68
C PHE A 153 2.91 -19.90 -10.49
N ARG A 154 4.12 -20.14 -9.98
CA ARG A 154 4.36 -20.84 -8.72
C ARG A 154 4.96 -19.88 -7.70
N ILE A 155 4.28 -19.72 -6.56
CA ILE A 155 4.61 -18.72 -5.54
C ILE A 155 5.02 -19.46 -4.27
N SER A 156 6.19 -19.12 -3.72
CA SER A 156 6.66 -19.59 -2.42
C SER A 156 6.93 -18.41 -1.48
N CYS A 157 6.84 -18.64 -0.16
CA CYS A 157 7.17 -17.64 0.85
C CYS A 157 8.51 -18.00 1.48
N GLU A 158 9.56 -17.23 1.17
CA GLU A 158 10.92 -17.49 1.62
C GLU A 158 11.16 -17.04 3.06
N SER A 159 10.48 -15.97 3.48
CA SER A 159 10.60 -15.40 4.82
C SER A 159 9.38 -14.57 5.18
N GLU A 160 8.99 -14.57 6.45
CA GLU A 160 8.01 -13.64 7.02
C GLU A 160 8.63 -12.93 8.24
N GLN A 161 8.59 -11.60 8.25
CA GLN A 161 9.07 -10.77 9.35
C GLN A 161 7.88 -10.03 9.98
N PRO A 162 7.54 -10.31 11.25
CA PRO A 162 6.52 -9.55 11.95
C PRO A 162 7.04 -8.16 12.34
N ARG A 163 6.18 -7.16 12.24
CA ARG A 163 6.39 -5.78 12.72
C ARG A 163 5.17 -5.35 13.54
N THR A 164 5.22 -4.16 14.11
CA THR A 164 4.04 -3.57 14.76
C THR A 164 2.99 -3.29 13.68
N ASP A 165 1.83 -3.95 13.78
CA ASP A 165 0.65 -3.82 12.90
C ASP A 165 0.74 -4.38 11.47
N TYR A 166 1.91 -4.82 11.00
CA TYR A 166 2.08 -5.40 9.67
C TYR A 166 3.11 -6.53 9.62
N PHE A 167 3.09 -7.28 8.52
CA PHE A 167 4.06 -8.33 8.20
C PHE A 167 4.80 -7.98 6.91
N ILE A 168 6.06 -8.39 6.80
CA ILE A 168 6.84 -8.31 5.57
C ILE A 168 7.10 -9.72 5.10
N ARG A 169 6.61 -10.10 3.93
CA ARG A 169 6.89 -11.39 3.29
C ARG A 169 7.82 -11.19 2.12
N THR A 170 8.81 -12.05 2.00
CA THR A 170 9.59 -12.16 0.76
C THR A 170 9.04 -13.35 -0.01
N LEU A 171 8.41 -13.07 -1.14
CA LEU A 171 7.82 -14.07 -2.01
C LEU A 171 8.75 -14.33 -3.19
N SER A 172 8.93 -15.60 -3.53
CA SER A 172 9.57 -16.01 -4.77
C SER A 172 8.49 -16.43 -5.76
N VAL A 173 8.51 -15.83 -6.94
CA VAL A 173 7.53 -16.04 -8.00
C VAL A 173 8.27 -16.66 -9.19
N GLU A 174 7.88 -17.87 -9.54
CA GLU A 174 8.43 -18.62 -10.68
C GLU A 174 7.43 -18.59 -11.84
N PHE A 175 7.92 -18.20 -13.03
CA PHE A 175 7.18 -18.25 -14.29
C PHE A 175 8.16 -18.35 -15.47
N ASP A 176 7.88 -19.25 -16.41
CA ASP A 176 8.69 -19.42 -17.64
C ASP A 176 10.20 -19.52 -17.40
N HIS A 177 10.59 -20.38 -16.45
CA HIS A 177 11.99 -20.59 -16.04
C HIS A 177 12.71 -19.38 -15.43
N GLU A 178 12.01 -18.25 -15.24
CA GLU A 178 12.48 -17.12 -14.49
C GLU A 178 11.93 -17.15 -13.06
N THR A 179 12.74 -16.66 -12.12
CA THR A 179 12.34 -16.46 -10.73
C THR A 179 12.54 -15.00 -10.36
N ARG A 180 11.52 -14.36 -9.80
CA ARG A 180 11.57 -12.98 -9.31
C ARG A 180 11.17 -12.92 -7.84
N ARG A 181 11.85 -12.07 -7.08
CA ARG A 181 11.48 -11.79 -5.69
C ARG A 181 10.52 -10.61 -5.63
N VAL A 182 9.45 -10.77 -4.86
CA VAL A 182 8.44 -9.74 -4.60
C VAL A 182 8.27 -9.61 -3.10
N THR A 183 8.41 -8.39 -2.58
CA THR A 183 8.22 -8.10 -1.16
C THR A 183 6.80 -7.63 -0.89
N GLN A 184 6.07 -8.34 -0.06
CA GLN A 184 4.71 -7.99 0.34
C GLN A 184 4.70 -7.40 1.76
N PHE A 185 4.23 -6.16 1.89
CA PHE A 185 3.88 -5.53 3.15
C PHE A 185 2.39 -5.73 3.42
N HIS A 186 2.04 -6.50 4.44
CA HIS A 186 0.65 -6.80 4.79
C HIS A 186 0.27 -6.13 6.11
N TYR A 187 -0.36 -4.95 6.01
CA TYR A 187 -0.87 -4.18 7.14
C TYR A 187 -2.22 -4.72 7.60
N VAL A 188 -2.26 -5.29 8.82
CA VAL A 188 -3.41 -6.03 9.33
C VAL A 188 -4.23 -5.25 10.36
N ASN A 189 -3.73 -4.13 10.88
CA ASN A 189 -4.41 -3.36 11.91
C ASN A 189 -5.06 -2.07 11.38
N TRP A 190 -5.56 -2.08 10.14
CA TRP A 190 -6.32 -0.97 9.56
C TRP A 190 -7.80 -1.34 9.45
N PRO A 191 -8.67 -0.86 10.35
CA PRO A 191 -10.10 -1.16 10.31
C PRO A 191 -10.75 -0.66 9.01
N ASP A 192 -11.70 -1.42 8.48
CA ASP A 192 -12.41 -1.03 7.25
C ASP A 192 -13.27 0.21 7.51
N HIS A 193 -13.21 1.18 6.59
CA HIS A 193 -13.89 2.48 6.70
C HIS A 193 -13.50 3.37 7.90
N ASP A 194 -12.45 3.02 8.64
CA ASP A 194 -11.95 3.78 9.79
C ASP A 194 -10.42 3.91 9.68
N VAL A 195 -9.76 4.38 10.74
CA VAL A 195 -8.31 4.55 10.84
C VAL A 195 -7.76 3.87 12.09
N PRO A 196 -6.49 3.41 12.10
CA PRO A 196 -5.89 2.88 13.32
C PRO A 196 -5.75 3.98 14.39
N SER A 197 -5.63 3.58 15.65
CA SER A 197 -5.48 4.51 16.79
C SER A 197 -4.19 5.34 16.75
N SER A 198 -3.14 4.82 16.12
CA SER A 198 -1.94 5.56 15.71
C SER A 198 -1.61 5.25 14.25
N PHE A 199 -1.09 6.23 13.52
CA PHE A 199 -0.60 6.07 12.15
C PHE A 199 0.94 6.01 12.07
N ASP A 200 1.63 5.90 13.21
CA ASP A 200 3.09 5.77 13.24
C ASP A 200 3.56 4.50 12.51
N SER A 201 2.86 3.38 12.69
CA SER A 201 3.15 2.12 11.98
C SER A 201 2.86 2.20 10.48
N ILE A 202 1.96 3.08 10.04
CA ILE A 202 1.75 3.37 8.60
C ILE A 202 2.97 4.13 8.05
N LEU A 203 3.45 5.14 8.77
CA LEU A 203 4.65 5.88 8.37
C LEU A 203 5.90 4.99 8.38
N ASP A 204 6.05 4.13 9.40
CA ASP A 204 7.11 3.12 9.46
C ASP A 204 7.07 2.16 8.27
N MET A 205 5.89 1.62 7.96
CA MET A 205 5.70 0.74 6.80
C MET A 205 6.05 1.45 5.49
N ILE A 206 5.61 2.70 5.28
CA ILE A 206 5.91 3.45 4.06
C ILE A 206 7.41 3.77 3.95
N ALA A 207 8.06 4.16 5.05
CA ALA A 207 9.51 4.36 5.07
C ALA A 207 10.25 3.09 4.65
N LEU A 208 9.93 1.97 5.31
CA LEU A 208 10.60 0.71 5.08
C LEU A 208 10.30 0.16 3.67
N MET A 209 9.07 0.32 3.18
CA MET A 209 8.70 0.00 1.79
C MET A 209 9.61 0.71 0.79
N ARG A 210 9.94 1.99 1.02
CA ARG A 210 10.85 2.78 0.17
C ARG A 210 12.33 2.44 0.37
N GLU A 211 12.73 1.72 1.42
CA GLU A 211 14.06 1.13 1.50
C GLU A 211 14.21 -0.08 0.57
N TYR A 212 13.11 -0.81 0.29
CA TYR A 212 13.10 -1.92 -0.67
C TYR A 212 12.95 -1.43 -2.12
N GLN A 213 12.30 -0.29 -2.33
CA GLN A 213 12.15 0.33 -3.65
C GLN A 213 12.17 1.86 -3.54
N GLU A 214 13.36 2.45 -3.62
CA GLU A 214 13.55 3.90 -3.54
C GLU A 214 13.04 4.63 -4.80
N HIS A 215 13.18 4.00 -5.96
CA HIS A 215 12.86 4.56 -7.28
C HIS A 215 11.40 4.32 -7.71
N ASP A 216 10.96 5.09 -8.72
CA ASP A 216 9.65 4.94 -9.39
C ASP A 216 9.76 4.23 -10.76
N ASP A 217 10.88 3.54 -11.05
CA ASP A 217 11.14 2.87 -12.35
C ASP A 217 10.16 1.72 -12.66
N VAL A 218 9.62 1.10 -11.62
CA VAL A 218 8.56 0.08 -11.68
C VAL A 218 7.47 0.42 -10.67
N PRO A 219 6.20 0.07 -10.94
CA PRO A 219 5.11 0.39 -10.04
C PRO A 219 5.19 -0.34 -8.69
N ILE A 220 4.82 0.36 -7.63
CA ILE A 220 4.42 -0.27 -6.36
C ILE A 220 2.94 -0.65 -6.45
N CYS A 221 2.61 -1.92 -6.24
CA CYS A 221 1.21 -2.37 -6.20
C CYS A 221 0.62 -2.13 -4.81
N VAL A 222 -0.41 -1.30 -4.72
CA VAL A 222 -1.09 -0.99 -3.46
C VAL A 222 -2.54 -1.43 -3.57
N HIS A 223 -2.99 -2.26 -2.62
CA HIS A 223 -4.37 -2.73 -2.60
C HIS A 223 -4.94 -2.82 -1.19
N CYS A 224 -6.26 -2.83 -1.12
CA CYS A 224 -7.02 -3.22 0.07
C CYS A 224 -8.13 -4.17 -0.38
N SER A 225 -9.38 -3.96 0.04
CA SER A 225 -10.53 -4.66 -0.55
C SER A 225 -10.95 -4.04 -1.88
N ALA A 226 -11.33 -2.74 -1.89
CA ALA A 226 -11.81 -2.05 -3.09
C ALA A 226 -10.69 -1.39 -3.92
N GLY A 227 -9.49 -1.24 -3.35
CA GLY A 227 -8.41 -0.49 -4.00
C GLY A 227 -8.68 1.01 -4.07
N CYS A 228 -9.29 1.59 -3.03
CA CYS A 228 -9.78 2.97 -3.03
C CYS A 228 -9.36 3.74 -1.75
N GLY A 229 -9.98 3.43 -0.61
CA GLY A 229 -9.83 4.21 0.63
C GLY A 229 -8.42 4.14 1.22
N ARG A 230 -8.09 3.01 1.86
CA ARG A 230 -6.77 2.72 2.46
C ARG A 230 -5.64 2.81 1.43
N THR A 231 -5.87 2.25 0.24
CA THR A 231 -4.97 2.35 -0.92
C THR A 231 -4.63 3.79 -1.27
N GLY A 232 -5.64 4.65 -1.47
CA GLY A 232 -5.41 6.05 -1.82
C GLY A 232 -4.73 6.84 -0.70
N ALA A 233 -4.99 6.50 0.57
CA ALA A 233 -4.32 7.13 1.70
C ALA A 233 -2.81 6.82 1.71
N ILE A 234 -2.44 5.56 1.48
CA ILE A 234 -1.03 5.14 1.38
C ILE A 234 -0.36 5.84 0.20
N CYS A 235 -0.95 5.82 -1.00
CA CYS A 235 -0.41 6.52 -2.17
C CYS A 235 -0.21 8.02 -1.91
N ALA A 236 -1.18 8.70 -1.27
CA ALA A 236 -1.10 10.13 -1.00
C ALA A 236 0.03 10.50 -0.01
N ILE A 237 0.20 9.69 1.04
CA ILE A 237 1.25 9.89 2.04
C ILE A 237 2.62 9.64 1.40
N ASP A 238 2.79 8.52 0.70
CA ASP A 238 4.05 8.17 0.04
C ASP A 238 4.45 9.19 -1.03
N TYR A 239 3.50 9.60 -1.88
CA TYR A 239 3.74 10.65 -2.89
C TYR A 239 4.25 11.95 -2.26
N THR A 240 3.60 12.39 -1.18
CA THR A 240 4.00 13.61 -0.46
C THR A 240 5.36 13.45 0.19
N TRP A 241 5.67 12.28 0.75
CA TRP A 241 6.98 11.99 1.31
C TRP A 241 8.07 12.07 0.24
N ASN A 242 7.83 11.54 -0.95
CA ASN A 242 8.80 11.62 -2.04
C ASN A 242 9.00 13.05 -2.55
N LEU A 243 7.95 13.88 -2.60
CA LEU A 243 8.10 15.31 -2.85
C LEU A 243 8.97 15.98 -1.78
N LEU A 244 8.77 15.62 -0.51
CA LEU A 244 9.53 16.16 0.62
C LEU A 244 11.00 15.77 0.54
N LYS A 245 11.31 14.49 0.31
CA LYS A 245 12.68 13.98 0.14
C LYS A 245 13.40 14.62 -1.04
N ALA A 246 12.69 14.86 -2.14
CA ALA A 246 13.23 15.51 -3.33
C ALA A 246 13.38 17.04 -3.19
N GLY A 247 12.89 17.65 -2.09
CA GLY A 247 12.87 19.11 -1.94
C GLY A 247 11.94 19.80 -2.95
N ARG A 248 10.89 19.11 -3.41
CA ARG A 248 9.98 19.55 -4.48
C ARG A 248 8.55 19.82 -4.00
N ILE A 249 8.36 20.05 -2.71
CA ILE A 249 7.06 20.49 -2.17
C ILE A 249 6.73 21.87 -2.75
N PRO A 250 5.64 22.04 -3.52
CA PRO A 250 5.28 23.33 -4.07
C PRO A 250 4.81 24.31 -2.98
N GLU A 251 5.01 25.61 -3.20
CA GLU A 251 4.62 26.65 -2.23
C GLU A 251 3.12 26.63 -1.88
N ASP A 252 2.28 26.27 -2.86
CA ASP A 252 0.83 26.15 -2.72
C ASP A 252 0.36 24.72 -2.45
N PHE A 253 1.24 23.85 -1.93
CA PHE A 253 0.93 22.44 -1.65
C PHE A 253 -0.39 22.28 -0.88
N ASN A 254 -1.29 21.49 -1.46
CA ASN A 254 -2.63 21.31 -0.94
C ASN A 254 -3.10 19.86 -1.02
N VAL A 255 -3.30 19.24 0.15
CA VAL A 255 -3.78 17.85 0.27
C VAL A 255 -5.14 17.63 -0.41
N PHE A 256 -6.02 18.64 -0.45
CA PHE A 256 -7.28 18.55 -1.21
C PHE A 256 -7.01 18.38 -2.71
N GLN A 257 -6.13 19.20 -3.29
CA GLN A 257 -5.80 19.12 -4.72
C GLN A 257 -5.09 17.81 -5.05
N LEU A 258 -4.17 17.36 -4.19
CA LEU A 258 -3.52 16.06 -4.30
C LEU A 258 -4.55 14.92 -4.38
N ILE A 259 -5.48 14.84 -3.43
CA ILE A 259 -6.49 13.77 -3.39
C ILE A 259 -7.51 13.96 -4.54
N GLN A 260 -7.83 15.19 -4.92
CA GLN A 260 -8.66 15.48 -6.09
C GLN A 260 -8.04 14.90 -7.36
N GLU A 261 -6.73 15.09 -7.56
CA GLU A 261 -5.99 14.57 -8.71
C GLU A 261 -5.90 13.04 -8.67
N MET A 262 -5.62 12.43 -7.51
CA MET A 262 -5.65 10.97 -7.39
C MET A 262 -7.03 10.38 -7.73
N ARG A 263 -8.11 11.10 -7.38
CA ARG A 263 -9.50 10.71 -7.71
C ARG A 263 -9.87 10.83 -9.19
N THR A 264 -9.05 11.46 -10.04
CA THR A 264 -9.23 11.40 -11.50
C THR A 264 -8.55 10.17 -12.12
N GLN A 265 -7.65 9.54 -11.38
CA GLN A 265 -6.84 8.39 -11.82
C GLN A 265 -7.40 7.07 -11.28
N ARG A 266 -7.79 7.02 -10.00
CA ARG A 266 -8.49 5.89 -9.37
C ARG A 266 -9.76 6.36 -8.70
N HIS A 267 -10.87 5.71 -9.04
CA HIS A 267 -12.18 6.06 -8.51
C HIS A 267 -12.19 6.08 -6.97
N SER A 268 -12.72 7.16 -6.39
CA SER A 268 -12.94 7.28 -4.94
C SER A 268 -11.69 7.04 -4.05
N ALA A 269 -10.48 7.36 -4.53
CA ALA A 269 -9.28 7.37 -3.69
C ALA A 269 -9.50 8.18 -2.39
N VAL A 270 -9.12 7.63 -1.23
CA VAL A 270 -9.42 8.16 0.12
C VAL A 270 -10.93 8.34 0.34
N GLN A 271 -11.62 7.32 0.87
CA GLN A 271 -13.09 7.22 0.82
C GLN A 271 -13.81 7.91 1.98
N THR A 272 -13.24 7.83 3.19
CA THR A 272 -13.89 8.28 4.42
C THR A 272 -13.27 9.57 4.98
N LYS A 273 -13.97 10.20 5.92
CA LYS A 273 -13.51 11.44 6.56
C LYS A 273 -12.29 11.17 7.41
N GLU A 274 -12.31 10.04 8.10
CA GLU A 274 -11.30 9.54 8.99
C GLU A 274 -10.01 9.29 8.19
N GLN A 275 -10.12 8.65 7.01
CA GLN A 275 -8.97 8.46 6.10
C GLN A 275 -8.40 9.78 5.57
N TYR A 276 -9.26 10.73 5.19
CA TYR A 276 -8.81 12.05 4.74
C TYR A 276 -8.08 12.81 5.87
N GLU A 277 -8.63 12.77 7.07
CA GLU A 277 -8.00 13.34 8.26
C GLU A 277 -6.65 12.67 8.58
N LEU A 278 -6.57 11.34 8.46
CA LEU A 278 -5.32 10.60 8.62
C LEU A 278 -4.26 11.07 7.62
N VAL A 279 -4.60 11.27 6.35
CA VAL A 279 -3.63 11.76 5.35
C VAL A 279 -3.11 13.14 5.75
N HIS A 280 -3.98 14.06 6.18
CA HIS A 280 -3.57 15.38 6.68
C HIS A 280 -2.62 15.29 7.88
N ARG A 281 -2.98 14.48 8.89
CA ARG A 281 -2.18 14.31 10.11
C ARG A 281 -0.83 13.65 9.83
N ALA A 282 -0.80 12.64 8.96
CA ALA A 282 0.42 11.95 8.55
C ALA A 282 1.37 12.90 7.80
N ILE A 283 0.87 13.69 6.85
CA ILE A 283 1.66 14.67 6.11
C ILE A 283 2.20 15.77 7.04
N ALA A 284 1.36 16.28 7.96
CA ALA A 284 1.81 17.26 8.95
C ALA A 284 2.97 16.70 9.80
N GLN A 285 2.87 15.46 10.26
CA GLN A 285 3.95 14.81 11.02
C GLN A 285 5.22 14.60 10.18
N LEU A 286 5.11 14.33 8.87
CA LEU A 286 6.27 14.28 7.97
C LEU A 286 6.96 15.64 7.86
N PHE A 287 6.19 16.73 7.73
CA PHE A 287 6.75 18.09 7.67
C PHE A 287 7.39 18.49 9.00
N GLU A 288 6.75 18.18 10.13
CA GLU A 288 7.34 18.42 11.46
C GLU A 288 8.68 17.70 11.62
N LYS A 289 8.78 16.43 11.22
CA LYS A 289 10.04 15.68 11.23
C LYS A 289 11.10 16.32 10.34
N GLN A 290 10.74 16.77 9.14
CA GLN A 290 11.69 17.42 8.23
C GLN A 290 12.19 18.76 8.80
N LEU A 291 11.33 19.56 9.42
CA LEU A 291 11.72 20.80 10.08
C LEU A 291 12.71 20.55 11.22
N MET A 292 12.47 19.53 12.06
CA MET A 292 13.41 19.15 13.12
C MET A 292 14.79 18.76 12.59
N LEU A 293 14.86 18.09 11.42
CA LEU A 293 16.14 17.75 10.78
C LEU A 293 16.87 19.01 10.28
N LEU A 294 16.14 19.97 9.73
CA LEU A 294 16.69 21.25 9.25
C LEU A 294 17.14 22.17 10.39
N GLU A 295 16.45 22.15 11.53
CA GLU A 295 16.79 22.91 12.74
C GLU A 295 17.92 22.26 13.57
N SER A 296 18.34 21.03 13.22
CA SER A 296 19.41 20.36 13.95
C SER A 296 20.77 21.06 13.72
N PRO A 297 21.55 21.31 14.79
CA PRO A 297 22.81 22.09 14.70
C PRO A 297 23.90 21.46 13.83
N THR A 298 23.68 20.25 13.31
CA THR A 298 24.55 19.59 12.32
C THR A 298 24.51 20.23 10.93
N ASN A 299 23.52 21.07 10.61
CA ASN A 299 23.41 21.76 9.32
C ASN A 299 23.80 23.26 9.37
N SER A 300 24.18 23.78 10.53
CA SER A 300 24.50 25.21 10.75
C SER A 300 25.98 25.56 10.64
N GLU A 301 26.85 24.67 10.17
CA GLU A 301 28.30 24.95 9.97
C GLU A 301 28.71 24.98 8.49
N LEU A 302 27.99 25.67 7.60
CA LEU A 302 28.55 26.02 6.27
C LEU A 302 28.20 27.43 5.75
N THR A 303 27.54 28.28 6.55
CA THR A 303 27.24 29.65 6.11
C THR A 303 27.52 30.67 7.20
N ASP A 304 28.78 30.85 7.57
CA ASP A 304 29.23 32.18 7.97
C ASP A 304 30.73 32.40 7.73
N GLY A 305 31.05 33.49 7.04
CA GLY A 305 32.33 34.19 7.13
C GLY A 305 33.59 33.54 6.55
N MET A 306 33.81 33.62 5.22
CA MET A 306 35.18 33.78 4.72
C MET A 306 35.22 34.65 3.45
N VAL A 307 35.62 35.91 3.65
CA VAL A 307 36.00 36.85 2.58
C VAL A 307 37.21 36.27 1.83
N ARG A 308 37.07 36.02 0.53
CA ARG A 308 38.18 35.60 -0.35
C ARG A 308 39.10 36.79 -0.65
N PRO A 309 40.45 36.66 -0.55
CA PRO A 309 41.37 37.55 -1.23
C PRO A 309 41.65 37.06 -2.68
N PRO A 310 42.19 37.91 -3.57
CA PRO A 310 42.26 37.65 -5.02
C PRO A 310 43.31 36.59 -5.39
N PRO A 311 43.20 35.97 -6.60
CA PRO A 311 43.96 34.78 -6.94
C PRO A 311 45.42 35.13 -7.25
N THR A 312 46.34 34.42 -6.61
CA THR A 312 47.73 34.32 -7.06
C THR A 312 47.92 32.97 -7.75
N HIS A 313 48.48 33.02 -8.96
CA HIS A 313 48.79 31.85 -9.77
C HIS A 313 49.96 31.08 -9.15
N THR A 314 49.72 29.85 -8.72
CA THR A 314 50.77 28.84 -8.50
C THR A 314 50.32 27.50 -9.07
N THR A 315 51.03 27.07 -10.11
CA THR A 315 50.85 25.79 -10.79
C THR A 315 51.40 24.67 -9.90
N HIS A 316 50.52 23.78 -9.42
CA HIS A 316 50.94 22.55 -8.72
C HIS A 316 50.60 21.32 -9.56
N THR A 317 51.65 20.59 -9.95
CA THR A 317 51.58 19.29 -10.61
C THR A 317 51.19 18.23 -9.59
N HIS A 318 50.06 17.53 -9.80
CA HIS A 318 49.64 16.41 -8.97
C HIS A 318 50.20 15.07 -9.52
N THR A 319 50.99 14.37 -8.71
CA THR A 319 51.37 12.97 -8.94
C THR A 319 50.31 12.07 -8.31
N HIS A 320 49.65 11.24 -9.13
CA HIS A 320 48.69 10.23 -8.66
C HIS A 320 49.41 8.97 -8.20
N THR A 321 49.19 8.56 -6.95
CA THR A 321 49.57 7.24 -6.43
C THR A 321 48.32 6.36 -6.36
N HIS A 322 48.27 5.28 -7.14
CA HIS A 322 47.21 4.27 -7.10
C HIS A 322 47.50 3.25 -5.99
N THR A 323 46.54 3.05 -5.08
CA THR A 323 46.54 1.95 -4.12
C THR A 323 45.59 0.87 -4.60
N HIS A 324 46.11 -0.32 -4.91
CA HIS A 324 45.32 -1.52 -5.23
C HIS A 324 44.89 -2.24 -3.95
N THR A 325 43.58 -2.46 -3.78
CA THR A 325 43.03 -3.34 -2.75
C THR A 325 42.76 -4.71 -3.35
N HIS A 326 43.47 -5.75 -2.89
CA HIS A 326 43.20 -7.14 -3.24
C HIS A 326 42.16 -7.73 -2.26
N THR A 327 41.03 -8.20 -2.79
CA THR A 327 40.04 -9.00 -2.04
C THR A 327 40.38 -10.48 -2.19
N HIS A 328 40.76 -11.14 -1.09
CA HIS A 328 40.91 -12.59 -1.05
C HIS A 328 39.56 -13.25 -0.73
N THR A 329 39.06 -14.09 -1.65
CA THR A 329 37.93 -14.99 -1.43
C THR A 329 38.44 -16.28 -0.77
N HIS A 330 38.07 -16.52 0.49
CA HIS A 330 38.24 -17.84 1.11
C HIS A 330 36.99 -18.68 0.88
N SER A 331 37.14 -19.78 0.14
CA SER A 331 36.14 -20.85 0.04
C SER A 331 36.15 -21.67 1.34
N LEU A 332 35.10 -21.57 2.15
CA LEU A 332 34.92 -22.45 3.31
C LEU A 332 34.24 -23.75 2.86
N THR A 333 34.99 -24.85 2.79
CA THR A 333 34.44 -26.21 2.73
C THR A 333 33.89 -26.58 4.11
N HIS A 334 32.57 -26.75 4.23
CA HIS A 334 31.94 -27.30 5.43
C HIS A 334 32.05 -28.83 5.45
N THR A 335 32.72 -29.37 6.47
CA THR A 335 32.69 -30.79 6.84
C THR A 335 31.46 -31.04 7.73
N HIS A 336 30.57 -31.94 7.32
CA HIS A 336 29.44 -32.41 8.12
C HIS A 336 29.91 -33.39 9.20
N THR A 337 29.60 -33.10 10.47
CA THR A 337 29.73 -34.06 11.58
C THR A 337 28.32 -34.49 11.99
N HIS A 338 27.98 -35.76 11.77
CA HIS A 338 26.75 -36.38 12.26
C HIS A 338 26.89 -36.71 13.75
N ALA A 339 25.95 -36.23 14.58
CA ALA A 339 25.75 -36.72 15.93
C ALA A 339 24.44 -37.55 15.96
N HIS A 340 24.57 -38.84 16.25
CA HIS A 340 23.45 -39.74 16.50
C HIS A 340 22.99 -39.58 17.95
N THR A 341 21.71 -39.30 18.16
CA THR A 341 21.07 -39.39 19.46
C THR A 341 20.00 -40.48 19.40
N HIS A 342 20.25 -41.61 20.06
CA HIS A 342 19.24 -42.62 20.35
C HIS A 342 18.52 -42.24 21.64
N THR A 343 17.18 -42.18 21.61
CA THR A 343 16.38 -42.17 22.83
C THR A 343 15.20 -43.12 22.71
N ASN A 344 15.11 -44.01 23.70
CA ASN A 344 14.24 -45.17 23.82
C ASN A 344 12.74 -44.83 23.80
N THR A 345 12.00 -45.71 23.13
CA THR A 345 10.57 -45.93 23.25
C THR A 345 10.19 -46.40 24.65
N LEU A 346 9.33 -45.65 25.34
CA LEU A 346 8.51 -46.16 26.43
C LEU A 346 7.04 -45.84 26.12
N SER A 347 6.31 -46.93 25.85
CA SER A 347 4.86 -47.01 25.75
C SER A 347 4.20 -46.68 27.08
N ASN A 348 3.24 -45.75 27.08
CA ASN A 348 2.15 -45.75 28.05
C ASN A 348 0.86 -45.24 27.43
N THR A 349 -0.10 -46.16 27.36
CA THR A 349 -1.51 -46.03 27.04
C THR A 349 -2.22 -45.19 28.11
N THR A 350 -3.08 -44.23 27.74
CA THR A 350 -4.45 -44.10 28.32
C THR A 350 -5.29 -42.97 27.73
N HIS A 351 -6.54 -43.33 27.45
CA HIS A 351 -7.79 -42.58 27.51
C HIS A 351 -8.06 -41.36 26.61
N THR A 352 -8.81 -41.67 25.54
CA THR A 352 -9.85 -40.82 24.96
C THR A 352 -10.88 -40.36 26.01
N GLN A 353 -11.14 -39.06 26.06
CA GLN A 353 -12.41 -38.51 26.56
C GLN A 353 -12.97 -37.50 25.57
N ARG A 354 -14.14 -37.85 25.01
CA ARG A 354 -15.08 -36.95 24.33
C ARG A 354 -15.72 -36.04 25.38
N TYR A 355 -15.95 -34.77 25.01
CA TYR A 355 -16.95 -33.94 25.69
C TYR A 355 -18.03 -33.48 24.70
N PRO A 356 -19.29 -33.32 25.16
CA PRO A 356 -20.48 -33.47 24.32
C PRO A 356 -21.08 -32.14 23.84
N GLU A 357 -21.91 -32.27 22.81
CA GLU A 357 -22.88 -31.28 22.35
C GLU A 357 -23.83 -30.83 23.47
N LYS A 358 -24.16 -29.53 23.48
CA LYS A 358 -25.36 -29.00 24.14
C LYS A 358 -26.11 -28.04 23.23
N SER A 359 -27.36 -28.38 23.01
CA SER A 359 -28.43 -27.60 22.39
C SER A 359 -29.08 -26.61 23.38
N GLY A 360 -29.36 -25.40 22.88
CA GLY A 360 -30.54 -24.58 23.21
C GLY A 360 -30.47 -23.64 24.42
N GLN A 361 -30.50 -22.32 24.18
CA GLN A 361 -31.71 -21.49 24.25
C GLN A 361 -31.42 -20.00 23.97
N ASN A 362 -32.46 -19.33 23.47
CA ASN A 362 -32.54 -17.95 22.97
C ASN A 362 -32.19 -16.88 24.02
N SER A 363 -31.58 -15.77 23.55
CA SER A 363 -32.04 -14.42 23.91
C SER A 363 -31.50 -13.37 22.92
N ASP A 364 -32.46 -12.64 22.35
CA ASP A 364 -32.41 -11.23 21.92
C ASP A 364 -31.62 -10.81 20.67
N GLU A 365 -32.35 -10.84 19.55
CA GLU A 365 -32.11 -10.05 18.34
C GLU A 365 -32.47 -8.58 18.59
N GLU A 366 -31.51 -7.66 18.44
CA GLU A 366 -31.78 -6.24 18.19
C GLU A 366 -31.39 -5.83 16.76
N ARG A 367 -32.47 -5.59 16.03
CA ARG A 367 -32.74 -4.99 14.71
C ARG A 367 -31.95 -3.69 14.43
N TRP A 368 -31.71 -3.40 13.14
CA TRP A 368 -31.53 -2.10 12.42
C TRP A 368 -30.75 -2.40 11.10
N GLU A 369 -31.10 -2.02 9.87
CA GLU A 369 -32.10 -1.16 9.23
C GLU A 369 -32.46 -1.72 7.84
N THR A 370 -33.72 -1.56 7.42
CA THR A 370 -34.23 -1.83 6.06
C THR A 370 -33.95 -0.67 5.09
N PRO A 371 -33.66 -0.93 3.79
CA PRO A 371 -33.46 0.14 2.79
C PRO A 371 -34.76 0.86 2.40
N PRO A 372 -34.68 2.11 1.90
CA PRO A 372 -35.85 2.96 1.63
C PRO A 372 -36.70 2.47 0.44
N PRO A 373 -38.00 2.81 0.39
CA PRO A 373 -38.91 2.36 -0.65
C PRO A 373 -38.67 3.05 -1.99
N LYS A 374 -38.88 2.31 -3.09
CA LYS A 374 -38.78 2.80 -4.47
C LYS A 374 -39.93 3.76 -4.82
N PRO A 375 -39.71 4.79 -5.64
CA PRO A 375 -40.77 5.69 -6.08
C PRO A 375 -41.78 5.00 -7.03
N PRO A 376 -43.04 5.44 -7.05
CA PRO A 376 -44.10 4.81 -7.83
C PRO A 376 -43.89 4.99 -9.35
N ARG A 377 -44.14 3.92 -10.11
CA ARG A 377 -44.19 3.95 -11.58
C ARG A 377 -45.44 4.67 -12.04
N ILE A 378 -45.29 5.81 -12.69
CA ILE A 378 -46.35 6.45 -13.48
C ILE A 378 -46.50 5.61 -14.77
N ARG A 379 -47.65 4.94 -14.93
CA ARG A 379 -48.06 4.39 -16.22
C ARG A 379 -48.58 5.56 -17.08
N ARG A 380 -48.05 5.68 -18.30
CA ARG A 380 -48.73 6.38 -19.40
C ARG A 380 -49.60 5.39 -20.14
#